data_AF-A0A7S0AU82-F1
#
_entry.id   AF-A0A7S0AU82-F1
#
_cell.length_a   1.000
_cell.length_b   1.000
_cell.length_c   1.000
_cell.angle_alpha   90.00
_cell.angle_beta   90.00
_cell.angle_gamma   90.00
#
_symmetry.space_group_name_H-M   'P 1'
#
loop_
_entity.id
_entity.type
_entity.pdbx_description
1 polymer ?
#
loop_
_entity_poly.entity_id
_entity_poly.type
_entity_poly.pdbx_seq_one_letter_code
_entity_poly.pdbx_strand_id
1 'polypeptide(L)'
;VIRSMDGTYALNALSEPIGKFVTDSTIALPSFAKSTLWNLDFTSLVLMSSLGLAFIAHYNSPTFYRGMDKPTIPRFGKMVKSSYAILVAIYCLAMCSGYATFGDVCKGNILLNYHASDILAQFARVSTGFSILFGFPLVFRGARLALTSVADTLGFKDLGKHHRALVTAMLAVITSIAITVEDVSLVVGLSGATMGSLLVYILPPIMWTKAVKMANGADSVEYKRERLNLAFIPLGLFIAGMGVFMTLKSKA
;
A
#
# COMPACT_ATOMS: atom_id res chain seq x y z
N VAL A 1 10.88 -8.28 -14.61
CA VAL A 1 12.15 -9.03 -14.55
C VAL A 1 12.54 -9.57 -15.92
N ILE A 2 11.76 -10.47 -16.54
CA ILE A 2 12.12 -11.00 -17.87
C ILE A 2 12.23 -9.88 -18.91
N ARG A 3 11.21 -9.01 -18.98
CA ARG A 3 11.16 -7.86 -19.92
C ARG A 3 12.23 -6.79 -19.70
N SER A 4 12.81 -6.71 -18.50
CA SER A 4 13.93 -5.79 -18.25
C SER A 4 15.27 -6.37 -18.72
N MET A 5 15.34 -7.67 -19.02
CA MET A 5 16.57 -8.36 -19.40
C MET A 5 16.58 -8.79 -20.88
N ASP A 6 15.41 -8.99 -21.49
CA ASP A 6 15.27 -9.51 -22.85
C ASP A 6 15.42 -8.46 -23.96
N GLY A 7 15.53 -7.18 -23.60
CA GLY A 7 15.68 -6.07 -24.54
C GLY A 7 14.44 -5.79 -25.40
N THR A 8 13.30 -6.42 -25.14
CA THR A 8 12.07 -6.25 -25.95
C THR A 8 11.45 -4.86 -25.83
N TYR A 9 11.83 -4.13 -24.78
CA TYR A 9 11.51 -2.72 -24.55
C TYR A 9 12.74 -1.79 -24.64
N ALA A 10 13.87 -2.25 -25.21
CA ALA A 10 15.11 -1.47 -25.23
C ALA A 10 15.13 -0.37 -26.30
N LEU A 11 15.89 0.69 -25.98
CA LEU A 11 16.29 1.75 -26.90
C LEU A 11 17.77 1.59 -27.28
N ASN A 12 18.17 2.11 -28.44
CA ASN A 12 19.57 2.19 -28.83
C ASN A 12 20.31 3.31 -28.09
N ALA A 13 21.63 3.40 -28.29
CA ALA A 13 22.46 4.45 -27.69
C ALA A 13 22.08 5.88 -28.11
N LEU A 14 21.31 6.04 -29.19
CA LEU A 14 20.77 7.30 -29.71
C LEU A 14 19.31 7.53 -29.28
N SER A 15 18.77 6.71 -28.36
CA SER A 15 17.38 6.73 -27.89
C SER A 15 16.32 6.37 -28.96
N GLU A 16 16.70 5.66 -30.01
CA GLU A 16 15.78 5.13 -31.02
C GLU A 16 15.25 3.74 -30.63
N PRO A 17 14.00 3.40 -30.98
CA PRO A 17 13.39 2.11 -30.63
C PRO A 17 14.02 0.93 -31.37
N ILE A 18 14.64 0.00 -30.64
CA ILE A 18 15.08 -1.32 -31.16
C ILE A 18 14.09 -2.40 -30.75
N GLY A 19 13.57 -2.31 -29.52
CA GLY A 19 12.73 -3.34 -28.93
C GLY A 19 11.45 -3.57 -29.72
N LYS A 20 11.08 -4.85 -29.88
CA LYS A 20 9.88 -5.33 -30.60
C LYS A 20 8.61 -4.55 -30.25
N PHE A 21 8.44 -4.14 -29.00
CA PHE A 21 7.22 -3.49 -28.52
C PHE A 21 7.29 -1.96 -28.51
N VAL A 22 8.44 -1.39 -28.87
CA VAL A 22 8.69 0.05 -28.85
C VAL A 22 8.67 0.64 -30.26
N THR A 23 8.94 -0.17 -31.28
CA THR A 23 8.96 0.23 -32.70
C THR A 23 7.61 0.76 -33.20
N ASP A 24 6.52 0.22 -32.68
CA ASP A 24 5.17 0.52 -33.17
C ASP A 24 4.65 1.88 -32.67
N SER A 25 5.42 2.60 -31.83
CA SER A 25 5.12 3.93 -31.28
C SER A 25 3.77 4.06 -30.53
N THR A 26 3.15 2.93 -30.18
CA THR A 26 1.87 2.85 -29.45
C THR A 26 2.04 3.04 -27.94
N ILE A 27 3.26 2.93 -27.43
CA ILE A 27 3.61 3.10 -26.02
C ILE A 27 4.55 4.27 -25.83
N ALA A 28 4.54 4.85 -24.62
CA ALA A 28 5.53 5.86 -24.25
C ALA A 28 6.94 5.24 -24.26
N LEU A 29 7.86 5.90 -24.96
CA LEU A 29 9.26 5.50 -25.03
C LEU A 29 9.89 5.52 -23.63
N PRO A 30 10.66 4.48 -23.24
CA PRO A 30 11.46 4.51 -22.02
C PRO A 30 12.34 5.76 -21.97
N SER A 31 12.51 6.34 -20.79
CA SER A 31 13.40 7.49 -20.63
C SER A 31 14.10 7.40 -19.28
N PHE A 32 15.37 7.79 -19.21
CA PHE A 32 16.17 7.76 -17.98
C PHE A 32 16.88 9.09 -17.73
N ALA A 33 16.41 10.15 -18.37
CA ALA A 33 17.09 11.45 -18.41
C ALA A 33 16.91 12.26 -17.11
N LYS A 34 15.82 12.06 -16.36
CA LYS A 34 15.48 12.87 -15.18
C LYS A 34 15.94 12.24 -13.88
N SER A 35 15.95 10.91 -13.81
CA SER A 35 16.19 10.21 -12.55
C SER A 35 17.69 9.99 -12.26
N THR A 36 18.09 10.34 -11.04
CA THR A 36 19.42 10.07 -10.49
C THR A 36 19.27 9.40 -9.11
N LEU A 37 20.25 8.58 -8.72
CA LEU A 37 20.22 7.80 -7.46
C LEU A 37 20.04 8.67 -6.20
N TRP A 38 20.43 9.94 -6.25
CA TRP A 38 20.45 10.85 -5.11
C TRP A 38 19.39 11.96 -5.18
N ASN A 39 18.42 11.88 -6.09
CA ASN A 39 17.38 12.90 -6.21
C ASN A 39 16.23 12.66 -5.22
N LEU A 40 16.46 13.02 -3.96
CA LEU A 40 15.41 13.04 -2.92
C LEU A 40 14.57 14.30 -3.06
N ASP A 41 13.56 14.24 -3.93
CA ASP A 41 12.57 15.29 -4.06
C ASP A 41 11.34 15.01 -3.18
N PHE A 42 10.48 16.01 -3.00
CA PHE A 42 9.21 15.84 -2.30
C PHE A 42 8.28 14.80 -2.95
N THR A 43 8.49 14.48 -4.22
CA THR A 43 7.84 13.35 -4.90
C THR A 43 8.17 12.00 -4.24
N SER A 44 9.36 11.86 -3.64
CA SER A 44 9.74 10.67 -2.86
C SER A 44 8.86 10.47 -1.61
N LEU A 45 8.19 11.52 -1.11
CA LEU A 45 7.20 11.39 -0.02
C LEU A 45 5.93 10.66 -0.47
N VAL A 46 5.58 10.71 -1.76
CA VAL A 46 4.48 9.90 -2.32
C VAL A 46 4.86 8.42 -2.29
N LEU A 47 6.12 8.08 -2.55
CA LEU A 47 6.62 6.71 -2.40
C LEU A 47 6.55 6.27 -0.93
N MET A 48 7.06 7.08 0.00
CA MET A 48 6.98 6.78 1.44
C MET A 48 5.53 6.53 1.89
N SER A 49 4.59 7.37 1.43
CA SER A 49 3.17 7.22 1.71
C SER A 49 2.62 5.91 1.14
N SER A 50 2.96 5.60 -0.12
CA SER A 50 2.54 4.37 -0.80
C SER A 50 3.05 3.11 -0.11
N LEU A 51 4.28 3.14 0.41
CA LEU A 51 4.85 2.03 1.20
C LEU A 51 4.07 1.78 2.50
N GLY A 52 3.51 2.84 3.10
CA GLY A 52 2.62 2.70 4.27
C GLY A 52 1.38 1.83 3.98
N LEU A 53 0.84 1.91 2.75
CA LEU A 53 -0.21 0.99 2.32
C LEU A 53 0.33 -0.37 1.88
N ALA A 54 1.46 -0.41 1.17
CA ALA A 54 2.04 -1.66 0.66
C ALA A 54 2.41 -2.65 1.79
N PHE A 55 2.80 -2.12 2.95
CA PHE A 55 3.17 -2.89 4.14
C PHE A 55 2.03 -2.99 5.17
N ILE A 56 0.78 -2.81 4.75
CA ILE A 56 -0.36 -2.90 5.66
C ILE A 56 -0.73 -4.37 5.96
N ALA A 57 -0.35 -4.84 7.14
CA ALA A 57 -0.84 -6.14 7.66
C ALA A 57 -1.41 -6.05 9.08
N HIS A 58 -1.35 -4.86 9.68
CA HIS A 58 -1.65 -4.61 11.09
C HIS A 58 -3.04 -5.09 11.52
N TYR A 59 -4.08 -4.84 10.71
CA TYR A 59 -5.45 -5.23 11.04
C TYR A 59 -5.70 -6.74 10.98
N ASN A 60 -4.89 -7.48 10.22
CA ASN A 60 -4.96 -8.95 10.15
C ASN A 60 -4.10 -9.64 11.22
N SER A 61 -3.13 -8.92 11.78
CA SER A 61 -2.18 -9.43 12.77
C SER A 61 -2.84 -10.17 13.96
N PRO A 62 -3.91 -9.65 14.59
CA PRO A 62 -4.58 -10.37 15.69
C PRO A 62 -5.19 -11.71 15.26
N THR A 63 -5.74 -11.77 14.04
CA THR A 63 -6.32 -13.00 13.48
C THR A 63 -5.22 -14.03 13.22
N PHE A 64 -4.09 -13.62 12.65
CA PHE A 64 -2.95 -14.51 12.44
C PHE A 64 -2.32 -14.99 13.74
N TYR A 65 -2.21 -14.11 14.74
CA TYR A 65 -1.70 -14.50 16.06
C TYR A 65 -2.58 -15.57 16.71
N ARG A 66 -3.90 -15.37 16.70
CA ARG A 66 -4.86 -16.33 17.28
C ARG A 66 -4.97 -17.64 16.50
N GLY A 67 -4.67 -17.63 15.19
CA GLY A 67 -4.67 -18.83 14.36
C GLY A 67 -3.39 -19.65 14.41
N MET A 68 -2.35 -19.19 15.11
CA MET A 68 -1.06 -19.88 15.16
C MET A 68 -1.09 -21.06 16.15
N ASP A 69 -0.54 -22.20 15.77
CA ASP A 69 -0.35 -23.32 16.68
C ASP A 69 0.69 -22.97 17.76
N LYS A 70 0.27 -23.00 19.03
CA LYS A 70 0.98 -22.52 20.23
C LYS A 70 1.42 -21.05 20.10
N PRO A 71 0.49 -20.10 20.30
CA PRO A 71 0.74 -18.68 20.06
C PRO A 71 1.66 -18.08 21.14
N THR A 72 2.89 -17.69 20.74
CA THR A 72 3.82 -16.94 21.60
C THR A 72 4.39 -15.72 20.86
N ILE A 73 4.63 -14.64 21.58
CA ILE A 73 5.14 -13.37 21.03
C ILE A 73 6.47 -13.56 20.25
N PRO A 74 7.46 -14.32 20.75
CA PRO A 74 8.71 -14.50 20.00
C PRO A 74 8.54 -15.25 18.68
N ARG A 75 7.66 -16.27 18.65
CA ARG A 75 7.38 -17.05 17.43
C ARG A 75 6.65 -16.19 16.40
N PHE A 76 5.66 -15.41 16.85
CA PHE A 76 4.95 -14.48 15.99
C PHE A 76 5.89 -13.41 15.43
N GLY A 77 6.77 -12.84 16.28
CA GLY A 77 7.78 -11.88 15.84
C GLY A 77 8.78 -12.44 14.82
N LYS A 78 9.18 -13.72 14.95
CA LYS A 78 10.02 -14.40 13.95
C LYS A 78 9.28 -14.53 12.61
N MET A 79 8.04 -15.00 12.64
CA MET A 79 7.19 -15.13 11.45
C MET A 79 7.02 -13.79 10.73
N VAL A 80 6.63 -12.73 11.46
CA VAL A 80 6.46 -11.38 10.92
C VAL A 80 7.76 -10.90 10.27
N LYS A 81 8.90 -10.96 10.98
CA LYS A 81 10.18 -10.53 10.43
C LYS A 81 10.56 -11.26 9.15
N SER A 82 10.41 -12.58 9.10
CA SER A 82 10.71 -13.35 7.88
C SER A 82 9.77 -12.99 6.72
N SER A 83 8.48 -12.82 6.99
CA SER A 83 7.49 -12.46 5.96
C SER A 83 7.78 -11.09 5.37
N TYR A 84 8.08 -10.09 6.20
CA TYR A 84 8.41 -8.75 5.73
C TYR A 84 9.75 -8.71 4.98
N ALA A 85 10.75 -9.48 5.40
CA ALA A 85 12.03 -9.57 4.67
C ALA A 85 11.83 -10.11 3.25
N ILE A 86 11.04 -11.17 3.09
CA ILE A 86 10.68 -11.73 1.78
C ILE A 86 9.90 -10.70 0.96
N LEU A 87 8.94 -10.01 1.58
CA LEU A 87 8.12 -9.00 0.91
C LEU A 87 8.95 -7.83 0.38
N VAL A 88 9.89 -7.32 1.20
CA VAL A 88 10.83 -6.27 0.78
C VAL A 88 11.64 -6.73 -0.42
N ALA A 89 12.17 -7.96 -0.42
CA ALA A 89 12.93 -8.48 -1.55
C ALA A 89 12.10 -8.54 -2.84
N ILE A 90 10.84 -9.01 -2.75
CA ILE A 90 9.91 -9.08 -3.89
C ILE A 90 9.59 -7.68 -4.41
N TYR A 91 9.28 -6.73 -3.52
CA TYR A 91 8.96 -5.36 -3.91
C TYR A 91 10.15 -4.65 -4.54
N CYS A 92 11.35 -4.74 -3.94
CA CYS A 92 12.56 -4.19 -4.54
C CYS A 92 12.82 -4.80 -5.92
N LEU A 93 12.70 -6.12 -6.07
CA LEU A 93 12.88 -6.78 -7.37
C LEU A 93 11.89 -6.28 -8.42
N ALA A 94 10.61 -6.14 -8.05
CA ALA A 94 9.56 -5.64 -8.94
C ALA A 94 9.77 -4.17 -9.32
N MET A 95 10.06 -3.31 -8.33
CA MET A 95 10.30 -1.87 -8.52
C MET A 95 11.55 -1.64 -9.38
N CYS A 96 12.68 -2.26 -9.04
CA CYS A 96 13.92 -2.14 -9.81
C CYS A 96 13.75 -2.65 -11.24
N SER A 97 13.05 -3.78 -11.44
CA SER A 97 12.80 -4.30 -12.79
C SER A 97 11.87 -3.40 -13.60
N GLY A 98 10.80 -2.88 -12.99
CA GLY A 98 9.85 -1.99 -13.64
C GLY A 98 10.54 -0.70 -14.07
N TYR A 99 11.30 -0.10 -13.15
CA TYR A 99 12.11 1.07 -13.43
C TYR A 99 13.18 0.79 -14.50
N ALA A 100 13.89 -0.35 -14.46
CA ALA A 100 14.85 -0.72 -15.50
C ALA A 100 14.20 -0.89 -16.90
N THR A 101 12.90 -1.14 -16.98
CA THR A 101 12.19 -1.32 -18.26
C THR A 101 11.72 0.02 -18.85
N PHE A 102 11.24 0.96 -18.03
CA PHE A 102 10.57 2.19 -18.51
C PHE A 102 11.17 3.49 -17.97
N GLY A 103 11.96 3.44 -16.90
CA GLY A 103 12.57 4.60 -16.27
C GLY A 103 11.56 5.65 -15.83
N ASP A 104 11.78 6.89 -16.23
CA ASP A 104 11.01 8.09 -15.87
C ASP A 104 9.55 8.07 -16.35
N VAL A 105 9.22 7.23 -17.34
CA VAL A 105 7.84 7.14 -17.87
C VAL A 105 6.99 6.07 -17.18
N CYS A 106 7.47 5.47 -16.09
CA CYS A 106 6.70 4.52 -15.30
C CYS A 106 5.37 5.13 -14.82
N LYS A 107 4.25 4.47 -15.13
CA LYS A 107 2.94 4.78 -14.55
C LYS A 107 2.79 4.09 -13.20
N GLY A 108 1.95 4.62 -12.32
CA GLY A 108 1.73 4.01 -11.00
C GLY A 108 1.13 2.60 -11.06
N ASN A 109 0.43 2.26 -12.14
CA ASN A 109 0.23 0.87 -12.54
C ASN A 109 1.15 0.52 -13.72
N ILE A 110 2.25 -0.15 -13.41
CA ILE A 110 3.29 -0.51 -14.40
C ILE A 110 2.75 -1.39 -15.54
N LEU A 111 1.66 -2.14 -15.33
CA LEU A 111 1.04 -2.96 -16.38
C LEU A 111 0.42 -2.11 -17.50
N LEU A 112 0.19 -0.81 -17.27
CA LEU A 112 -0.28 0.15 -18.27
C LEU A 112 0.86 0.70 -19.15
N ASN A 113 2.12 0.39 -18.83
CA ASN A 113 3.27 0.73 -19.68
C ASN A 113 3.56 -0.36 -20.72
N TYR A 114 3.27 -1.62 -20.41
CA TYR A 114 3.52 -2.74 -21.31
C TYR A 114 2.55 -2.73 -22.50
N HIS A 115 3.03 -3.20 -23.65
CA HIS A 115 2.24 -3.26 -24.88
C HIS A 115 1.04 -4.22 -24.76
N ALA A 116 -0.03 -3.98 -25.53
CA ALA A 116 -1.23 -4.83 -25.50
C ALA A 116 -0.97 -6.23 -26.08
N SER A 117 -0.09 -6.35 -27.07
CA SER A 117 0.29 -7.63 -27.69
C SER A 117 1.35 -8.42 -26.90
N ASP A 118 1.80 -7.92 -25.76
CA ASP A 118 2.74 -8.63 -24.89
C ASP A 118 2.03 -9.71 -24.08
N ILE A 119 2.19 -10.97 -24.47
CA ILE A 119 1.54 -12.13 -23.83
C ILE A 119 1.91 -12.23 -22.34
N LEU A 120 3.15 -11.93 -21.96
CA LEU A 120 3.57 -11.99 -20.54
C LEU A 120 2.91 -10.88 -19.73
N ALA A 121 2.79 -9.68 -20.30
CA ALA A 121 2.08 -8.58 -19.66
C ALA A 121 0.57 -8.86 -19.57
N GLN A 122 -0.03 -9.47 -20.59
CA GLN A 122 -1.43 -9.88 -20.56
C GLN A 122 -1.69 -10.95 -19.51
N PHE A 123 -0.81 -11.94 -19.41
CA PHE A 123 -0.88 -12.93 -18.33
C PHE A 123 -0.80 -12.25 -16.96
N ALA A 124 0.15 -11.32 -16.76
CA ALA A 124 0.27 -10.56 -15.51
C ALA A 124 -0.99 -9.72 -15.19
N ARG A 125 -1.64 -9.10 -16.18
CA ARG A 125 -2.91 -8.38 -16.01
C ARG A 125 -4.02 -9.33 -15.55
N VAL A 126 -4.17 -10.48 -16.20
CA VAL A 126 -5.17 -11.49 -15.83
C VAL A 126 -4.90 -12.04 -14.42
N SER A 127 -3.64 -12.40 -14.11
CA SER A 127 -3.26 -12.87 -12.77
C SER A 127 -3.51 -11.83 -11.69
N THR A 128 -3.24 -10.55 -11.97
CA THR A 128 -3.55 -9.44 -11.05
C THR A 128 -5.05 -9.33 -10.83
N GLY A 129 -5.85 -9.44 -11.90
CA GLY A 129 -7.31 -9.47 -11.82
C GLY A 129 -7.82 -10.61 -10.93
N PHE A 130 -7.31 -11.82 -11.10
CA PHE A 130 -7.65 -12.95 -10.23
C PHE A 130 -7.23 -12.72 -8.78
N SER A 131 -6.03 -12.20 -8.55
CA SER A 131 -5.55 -11.89 -7.20
C SER A 131 -6.47 -10.89 -6.49
N ILE A 132 -6.91 -9.84 -7.18
CA ILE A 132 -7.87 -8.87 -6.65
C ILE A 132 -9.23 -9.52 -6.41
N LEU A 133 -9.73 -10.34 -7.35
CA LEU A 133 -11.03 -11.01 -7.24
C LEU A 133 -11.10 -11.92 -6.00
N PHE A 134 -10.06 -12.70 -5.75
CA PHE A 134 -9.99 -13.58 -4.58
C PHE A 134 -9.60 -12.86 -3.28
N GLY A 135 -8.85 -11.75 -3.37
CA GLY A 135 -8.48 -10.93 -2.22
C GLY A 135 -9.63 -10.05 -1.71
N PHE A 136 -10.53 -9.62 -2.60
CA PHE A 136 -11.61 -8.69 -2.28
C PHE A 136 -12.53 -9.20 -1.15
N PRO A 137 -13.03 -10.45 -1.13
CA PRO A 137 -13.87 -10.95 -0.04
C PRO A 137 -13.21 -10.86 1.35
N LEU A 138 -11.90 -11.07 1.43
CA LEU A 138 -11.16 -11.02 2.68
C LEU A 138 -11.11 -9.60 3.24
N VAL A 139 -10.75 -8.63 2.39
CA VAL A 139 -10.68 -7.21 2.77
C VAL A 139 -12.08 -6.68 3.07
N PHE A 140 -13.07 -7.02 2.24
CA PHE A 140 -14.45 -6.59 2.41
C PHE A 140 -15.07 -7.12 3.71
N ARG A 141 -14.77 -8.36 4.09
CA ARG A 141 -15.16 -8.90 5.40
C ARG A 141 -14.58 -8.08 6.54
N GLY A 142 -13.29 -7.73 6.47
CA GLY A 142 -12.63 -6.88 7.47
C GLY A 142 -13.29 -5.51 7.60
N ALA A 143 -13.54 -4.85 6.46
CA ALA A 143 -14.21 -3.55 6.42
C ALA A 143 -15.62 -3.61 7.03
N ARG A 144 -16.41 -4.64 6.69
CA ARG A 144 -17.75 -4.83 7.25
C ARG A 144 -17.73 -5.00 8.76
N LEU A 145 -16.82 -5.85 9.27
CA LEU A 145 -16.69 -6.10 10.71
C LEU A 145 -16.26 -4.85 11.46
N ALA A 146 -15.32 -4.09 10.90
CA ALA A 146 -14.90 -2.81 11.46
C ALA A 146 -16.07 -1.82 11.53
N LEU A 147 -16.85 -1.70 10.44
CA LEU A 147 -18.00 -0.80 10.40
C LEU A 147 -19.09 -1.19 11.40
N THR A 148 -19.42 -2.48 11.50
CA THR A 148 -20.40 -2.94 12.51
C THR A 148 -19.88 -2.72 13.93
N SER A 149 -18.59 -2.97 14.19
CA SER A 149 -18.01 -2.76 15.53
C SER A 149 -18.02 -1.29 15.94
N VAL A 150 -17.76 -0.37 15.01
CA VAL A 150 -17.83 1.07 15.26
C VAL A 150 -19.28 1.49 15.51
N ALA A 151 -20.21 1.01 14.69
CA ALA A 151 -21.64 1.28 14.86
C ALA A 151 -22.17 0.81 16.22
N ASP A 152 -21.79 -0.40 16.64
CA ASP A 152 -22.15 -0.96 17.95
C ASP A 152 -21.62 -0.09 19.10
N THR A 153 -20.38 0.39 18.97
CA THR A 153 -19.74 1.27 19.97
C THR A 153 -20.43 2.63 20.06
N LEU A 154 -20.99 3.12 18.96
CA LEU A 154 -21.75 4.36 18.88
C LEU A 154 -23.24 4.20 19.25
N GLY A 155 -23.68 2.98 19.61
CA GLY A 155 -25.07 2.69 20.02
C GLY A 155 -25.99 2.20 18.90
N PHE A 156 -25.53 2.10 17.66
CA PHE A 156 -26.30 1.62 16.51
C PHE A 156 -26.24 0.09 16.36
N LYS A 157 -26.82 -0.63 17.33
CA LYS A 157 -26.75 -2.11 17.44
C LYS A 157 -27.49 -2.89 16.34
N ASP A 158 -28.35 -2.23 15.56
CA ASP A 158 -29.17 -2.88 14.53
C ASP A 158 -28.49 -2.96 13.16
N LEU A 159 -27.36 -2.28 12.96
CA LEU A 159 -26.67 -2.24 11.67
C LEU A 159 -26.20 -3.64 11.22
N GLY A 160 -25.82 -4.49 12.17
CA GLY A 160 -25.45 -5.88 11.91
C GLY A 160 -26.62 -6.78 11.48
N LYS A 161 -27.87 -6.44 11.83
CA LYS A 161 -29.06 -7.22 11.52
C LYS A 161 -29.46 -7.09 10.04
N HIS A 162 -29.23 -5.93 9.44
CA HIS A 162 -29.52 -5.65 8.03
C HIS A 162 -28.33 -5.96 7.10
N HIS A 163 -27.79 -7.19 7.20
CA HIS A 163 -26.57 -7.60 6.49
C HIS A 163 -26.60 -7.31 4.98
N ARG A 164 -27.70 -7.67 4.30
CA ARG A 164 -27.83 -7.46 2.84
C ARG A 164 -27.82 -5.99 2.45
N ALA A 165 -28.51 -5.14 3.21
CA ALA A 165 -28.54 -3.69 2.98
C ALA A 165 -27.17 -3.06 3.21
N LEU A 166 -26.47 -3.46 4.27
CA LEU A 166 -25.12 -2.98 4.57
C LEU A 166 -24.13 -3.33 3.45
N VAL A 167 -24.13 -4.60 3.01
CA VAL A 167 -23.22 -5.08 1.96
C VAL A 167 -23.50 -4.38 0.63
N THR A 168 -24.76 -4.25 0.24
CA THR A 168 -25.14 -3.57 -1.00
C THR A 168 -24.79 -2.08 -0.96
N ALA A 169 -25.01 -1.39 0.16
CA ALA A 169 -24.61 0.01 0.32
C ALA A 169 -23.08 0.19 0.24
N MET A 170 -22.31 -0.65 0.93
CA MET A 170 -20.83 -0.61 0.87
C MET A 170 -20.33 -0.85 -0.56
N LEU A 171 -20.90 -1.83 -1.27
CA LEU A 171 -20.55 -2.10 -2.67
C LEU A 171 -20.90 -0.90 -3.57
N ALA A 172 -22.09 -0.33 -3.42
CA ALA A 172 -22.52 0.83 -4.21
C ALA A 172 -21.56 2.02 -4.03
N VAL A 173 -21.12 2.30 -2.80
CA VAL A 173 -20.15 3.36 -2.52
C VAL A 173 -18.79 3.06 -3.17
N ILE A 174 -18.26 1.84 -3.01
CA ILE A 174 -16.96 1.47 -3.59
C ILE A 174 -17.02 1.53 -5.13
N THR A 175 -18.10 1.05 -5.75
CA THR A 175 -18.30 1.13 -7.20
C THR A 175 -18.42 2.58 -7.68
N SER A 176 -19.11 3.45 -6.92
CA SER A 176 -19.21 4.88 -7.26
C SER A 176 -17.84 5.57 -7.24
N ILE A 177 -16.99 5.24 -6.26
CA ILE A 177 -15.62 5.74 -6.20
C ILE A 177 -14.79 5.20 -7.38
N ALA A 178 -14.93 3.91 -7.71
CA ALA A 178 -14.20 3.29 -8.82
C ALA A 178 -14.55 3.90 -10.19
N ILE A 179 -15.78 4.37 -10.38
CA ILE A 179 -16.21 5.06 -11.63
C ILE A 179 -15.64 6.49 -11.70
N THR A 180 -15.41 7.15 -10.57
CA THR A 180 -14.95 8.55 -10.53
C THR A 180 -13.43 8.68 -10.48
N VAL A 181 -12.73 7.68 -9.96
CA VAL A 181 -11.27 7.72 -9.76
C VAL A 181 -10.60 6.53 -10.46
N GLU A 182 -10.02 6.78 -11.62
CA GLU A 182 -9.31 5.75 -12.41
C GLU A 182 -7.81 5.63 -12.06
N ASP A 183 -7.25 6.60 -11.32
CA ASP A 183 -5.83 6.58 -10.97
C ASP A 183 -5.55 5.79 -9.68
N VAL A 184 -4.96 4.60 -9.87
CA VAL A 184 -4.56 3.71 -8.78
C VAL A 184 -3.52 4.35 -7.85
N SER A 185 -2.55 5.08 -8.40
CA SER A 185 -1.49 5.75 -7.64
C SER A 185 -2.03 6.86 -6.74
N LEU A 186 -3.06 7.59 -7.19
CA LEU A 186 -3.74 8.58 -6.36
C LEU A 186 -4.41 7.90 -5.16
N VAL A 187 -5.18 6.85 -5.41
CA VAL A 187 -5.90 6.12 -4.35
C VAL A 187 -4.91 5.51 -3.36
N VAL A 188 -3.85 4.89 -3.84
CA VAL A 188 -2.78 4.28 -3.02
C VAL A 188 -2.02 5.34 -2.23
N GLY A 189 -1.65 6.45 -2.86
CA GLY A 189 -0.93 7.55 -2.22
C GLY A 189 -1.74 8.21 -1.11
N LEU A 190 -3.01 8.54 -1.36
CA LEU A 190 -3.90 9.12 -0.35
C LEU A 190 -4.22 8.14 0.78
N SER A 191 -4.54 6.90 0.46
CA SER A 191 -4.84 5.87 1.47
C SER A 191 -3.61 5.56 2.31
N GLY A 192 -2.43 5.49 1.70
CA GLY A 192 -1.17 5.29 2.39
C GLY A 192 -0.79 6.47 3.28
N ALA A 193 -0.93 7.71 2.78
CA ALA A 193 -0.66 8.92 3.55
C ALA A 193 -1.59 9.05 4.77
N THR A 194 -2.87 8.75 4.60
CA THR A 194 -3.87 8.91 5.67
C THR A 194 -3.90 7.68 6.59
N MET A 195 -4.31 6.53 6.06
CA MET A 195 -4.50 5.30 6.84
C MET A 195 -3.17 4.66 7.25
N GLY A 196 -2.17 4.69 6.36
CA GLY A 196 -0.83 4.21 6.69
C GLY A 196 -0.21 5.00 7.83
N SER A 197 -0.23 6.34 7.77
CA SER A 197 0.29 7.17 8.87
C SER A 197 -0.47 6.96 10.18
N LEU A 198 -1.80 6.83 10.10
CA LEU A 198 -2.63 6.55 11.26
C LEU A 198 -2.27 5.20 11.91
N LEU A 199 -2.17 4.13 11.12
CA LEU A 199 -1.96 2.77 11.62
C LEU A 199 -0.51 2.47 11.99
N VAL A 200 0.47 3.17 11.41
CA VAL A 200 1.89 2.93 11.66
C VAL A 200 2.45 3.88 12.73
N TYR A 201 2.14 5.18 12.65
CA TYR A 201 2.80 6.19 13.49
C TYR A 201 1.93 6.73 14.63
N ILE A 202 0.60 6.74 14.48
CA ILE A 202 -0.29 7.42 15.45
C ILE A 202 -0.93 6.43 16.42
N LEU A 203 -1.64 5.42 15.91
CA LEU A 203 -2.43 4.50 16.73
C LEU A 203 -1.58 3.59 17.62
N PRO A 204 -0.50 2.92 17.15
CA PRO A 204 0.25 2.00 17.98
C PRO A 204 0.87 2.66 19.23
N PRO A 205 1.53 3.84 19.14
CA PRO A 205 2.03 4.52 20.33
C PRO A 205 0.92 4.88 21.32
N ILE A 206 -0.22 5.41 20.85
CA ILE A 206 -1.34 5.76 21.73
C ILE A 206 -1.89 4.52 22.44
N MET A 207 -2.13 3.44 21.69
CA MET A 207 -2.66 2.19 22.24
C MET A 207 -1.71 1.59 23.27
N TRP A 208 -0.41 1.54 22.95
CA TRP A 208 0.60 0.97 23.83
C TRP A 208 0.79 1.79 25.10
N THR A 209 0.94 3.11 24.99
CA THR A 209 1.09 3.99 26.16
C THR A 209 -0.14 3.93 27.06
N LYS A 210 -1.36 3.84 26.51
CA LYS A 210 -2.59 3.63 27.31
C LYS A 210 -2.61 2.26 27.98
N ALA A 211 -2.23 1.20 27.27
CA ALA A 211 -2.17 -0.15 27.83
C ALA A 211 -1.19 -0.23 29.01
N VAL A 212 0.00 0.37 28.88
CA VAL A 212 1.01 0.43 29.95
C VAL A 212 0.52 1.26 31.14
N LYS A 213 -0.16 2.38 30.89
CA LYS A 213 -0.78 3.18 31.96
C LYS A 213 -1.81 2.37 32.75
N MET A 214 -2.62 1.56 32.06
CA MET A 214 -3.63 0.71 32.70
C MET A 214 -3.01 -0.45 33.49
N ALA A 215 -1.89 -1.01 33.02
CA ALA A 215 -1.22 -2.13 33.67
C ALA A 215 -0.37 -1.71 34.89
N ASN A 216 0.43 -0.64 34.75
CA ASN A 216 1.47 -0.28 35.71
C ASN A 216 1.19 1.03 36.48
N GLY A 217 0.10 1.73 36.16
CA GLY A 217 -0.23 3.03 36.74
C GLY A 217 0.52 4.21 36.10
N ALA A 218 0.01 5.41 36.34
CA ALA A 218 0.48 6.65 35.70
C ALA A 218 1.85 7.15 36.21
N ASP A 219 2.27 6.71 37.40
CA ASP A 219 3.54 7.15 38.01
C ASP A 219 4.72 6.20 37.74
N SER A 220 4.46 5.08 37.06
CA SER A 220 5.48 4.08 36.70
C SER A 220 6.57 4.66 35.79
N VAL A 221 7.81 4.20 35.99
CA VAL A 221 8.95 4.60 35.15
C VAL A 221 8.75 4.11 33.71
N GLU A 222 8.12 2.94 33.56
CA GLU A 222 7.72 2.36 32.29
C GLU A 222 6.76 3.28 31.55
N TYR A 223 5.71 3.79 32.18
CA TYR A 223 4.80 4.74 31.53
C TYR A 223 5.51 6.01 31.07
N LYS A 224 6.40 6.57 31.90
CA LYS A 224 7.18 7.77 31.54
C LYS A 224 8.10 7.52 30.34
N ARG A 225 8.72 6.34 30.25
CA ARG A 225 9.55 5.93 29.12
C ARG A 225 8.72 5.73 27.85
N GLU A 226 7.62 5.00 27.93
CA GLU A 226 6.76 4.72 26.78
C GLU A 226 6.03 5.97 26.27
N ARG A 227 5.91 7.03 27.09
CA ARG A 227 5.39 8.33 26.66
C ARG A 227 6.29 9.02 25.62
N LEU A 228 7.58 8.70 25.58
CA LEU A 228 8.50 9.18 24.53
C LEU A 228 8.06 8.69 23.14
N ASN A 229 7.43 7.52 23.05
CA ASN A 229 6.91 7.00 21.77
C ASN A 229 5.78 7.86 21.21
N LEU A 230 5.13 8.72 22.01
CA LEU A 230 4.15 9.67 21.49
C LEU A 230 4.78 10.73 20.57
N ALA A 231 6.11 10.87 20.56
CA ALA A 231 6.83 11.70 19.60
C ALA A 231 6.66 11.22 18.14
N PHE A 232 6.25 9.97 17.90
CA PHE A 232 5.90 9.49 16.56
C PHE A 232 4.61 10.12 16.00
N ILE A 233 3.73 10.66 16.84
CA ILE A 233 2.46 11.28 16.42
C ILE A 233 2.69 12.52 15.54
N PRO A 234 3.45 13.55 15.96
CA PRO A 234 3.70 14.71 15.10
C PRO A 234 4.40 14.34 13.80
N LEU A 235 5.30 13.35 13.82
CA LEU A 235 5.90 12.80 12.59
C LEU A 235 4.85 12.17 11.68
N GLY A 236 3.94 11.35 12.23
CA GLY A 236 2.85 10.73 11.47
C GLY A 236 1.89 11.77 10.88
N LEU A 237 1.56 12.83 11.62
CA LEU A 237 0.74 13.94 11.13
C LEU A 237 1.44 14.71 10.01
N PHE A 238 2.74 14.95 10.14
CA PHE A 238 3.55 15.58 9.10
C PHE A 238 3.59 14.74 7.82
N ILE A 239 3.86 13.43 7.93
CA ILE A 239 3.87 12.50 6.79
C ILE A 239 2.49 12.44 6.14
N ALA A 240 1.41 12.40 6.92
CA ALA A 240 0.06 12.41 6.39
C ALA A 240 -0.25 13.71 5.62
N GLY A 241 0.05 14.87 6.21
CA GLY A 241 -0.19 16.17 5.59
C GLY A 241 0.61 16.35 4.30
N MET A 242 1.91 16.08 4.37
CA MET A 242 2.80 16.17 3.20
C MET A 242 2.46 15.13 2.14
N GLY A 243 2.13 13.90 2.53
CA GLY A 243 1.75 12.83 1.62
C GLY A 243 0.48 13.16 0.85
N VAL A 244 -0.55 13.68 1.52
CA VAL A 244 -1.78 14.15 0.86
C VAL A 244 -1.49 15.33 -0.07
N PHE A 245 -0.77 16.35 0.43
CA PHE A 245 -0.44 17.53 -0.38
C PHE A 245 0.34 17.16 -1.65
N MET A 246 1.37 16.33 -1.53
CA MET A 246 2.19 15.91 -2.67
C MET A 246 1.44 14.98 -3.62
N THR A 247 0.56 14.12 -3.11
CA THR A 247 -0.28 13.26 -3.95
C THR A 247 -1.30 14.06 -4.76
N LEU A 248 -1.82 15.15 -4.21
CA LEU A 248 -2.70 16.07 -4.94
C LEU A 248 -1.91 16.96 -5.91
N LYS A 249 -0.74 17.44 -5.50
CA LYS A 249 0.12 18.30 -6.33
C LYS A 249 0.72 17.55 -7.53
N SER A 250 1.08 16.28 -7.40
CA SER A 250 1.60 15.48 -8.51
C SER A 250 0.55 15.25 -9.62
N LYS A 251 -0.71 15.58 -9.35
CA LYS A 251 -1.87 15.40 -10.21
C LYS A 251 -2.41 16.71 -10.82
N ALA A 252 -2.05 17.85 -10.24
CA ALA A 252 -2.40 19.19 -10.72
C ALA A 252 -1.37 19.67 -11.76
#